data_AF-A0A496REH8-F1
#
_entry.id   AF-A0A496REH8-F1
#
_cell.length_a   1.000
_cell.length_b   1.000
_cell.length_c   1.000
_cell.angle_alpha   90.00
_cell.angle_beta   90.00
_cell.angle_gamma   90.00
#
_symmetry.space_group_name_H-M   'P 1'
#
loop_
_entity.id
_entity.type
_entity.pdbx_description
1 polymer ?
#
loop_
_entity_poly.entity_id
_entity_poly.type
_entity_poly.pdbx_seq_one_letter_code
_entity_poly.pdbx_strand_id
1 'polypeptide(L)'
;MKIKSTVRFMAVVTAAAALLGCATAGSGVPGETLPQWVVSPPADTADSVYFIGSGSAADDAAARSAAGADLVSSVTRFLGVKVTSETTVTARDSLKEFTTTLDNTIKESSKAILGDFRIVDSYSEEKNGTVSVYLLGEYKKSSLLKERERIQAVFAEQREAVSGPEREGDSLFSRGEYYKAAVKYIEAASAASVSDIDNADIKFRRNMDKARKAVSQLELVSSGKVLSAYINQPFTEPFVSLVQGGGRALAQVPVLVVYKVVKANGKKAVRRTVVSSDDSGRVSFLRPPAAFVGSETLTMSLDLSSAMEKLNDVQKDFYPDVEALEDMTASKRVTFNYKVLSHAKEIPTGILVFDEDNSGALTGKVDTASGILEVLSSLHFTVNSLPVDTEVRKLSDTMLIEHVRKLYGDSVKRLIFGKAGIAAFSEENGMYTVKVSGDIKVVELGSGKVLYSSGTKFKTALGSNLNSAISAAFKQFGKEAGKLMANTLP
;
A
#
# COMPACT_ATOMS: atom_id res chain seq x y z
N MET A 1 29.40 4.85 -64.57
CA MET A 1 29.01 5.12 -65.98
C MET A 1 28.45 6.53 -66.04
N LYS A 2 29.24 7.49 -66.55
CA LYS A 2 28.85 8.89 -66.75
C LYS A 2 28.27 9.01 -68.15
N ILE A 3 27.14 9.68 -68.31
CA ILE A 3 26.81 10.30 -69.61
C ILE A 3 26.46 11.76 -69.34
N LYS A 4 27.43 12.60 -69.70
CA LYS A 4 27.23 14.02 -70.02
C LYS A 4 26.64 14.10 -71.42
N SER A 5 25.75 15.05 -71.64
CA SER A 5 25.65 15.70 -72.94
C SER A 5 25.33 17.18 -72.72
N THR A 6 26.11 17.99 -73.40
CA THR A 6 26.22 19.46 -73.33
C THR A 6 26.06 19.95 -74.77
N VAL A 7 25.81 21.26 -74.93
CA VAL A 7 26.06 22.17 -76.09
C VAL A 7 24.76 22.96 -76.38
N ARG A 8 24.64 24.25 -75.99
CA ARG A 8 25.19 25.50 -76.58
C ARG A 8 24.49 25.82 -77.93
N PHE A 9 24.08 27.03 -78.32
CA PHE A 9 24.60 28.40 -78.12
C PHE A 9 23.63 29.47 -78.75
N MET A 10 23.99 30.76 -78.60
CA MET A 10 23.42 32.03 -79.15
C MET A 10 22.25 32.65 -78.34
N ALA A 11 22.37 33.75 -77.58
CA ALA A 11 23.09 35.04 -77.71
C ALA A 11 22.52 35.88 -78.87
N VAL A 12 21.93 37.08 -78.69
CA VAL A 12 22.60 38.35 -78.33
C VAL A 12 21.56 39.52 -78.30
N VAL A 13 21.67 40.42 -77.29
CA VAL A 13 21.47 41.91 -77.31
C VAL A 13 20.04 42.49 -77.46
N THR A 14 19.59 43.61 -76.86
CA THR A 14 20.01 44.57 -75.81
C THR A 14 18.84 45.57 -75.63
N ALA A 15 18.80 46.25 -74.48
CA ALA A 15 18.38 47.65 -74.28
C ALA A 15 17.04 47.96 -73.57
N ALA A 16 17.22 48.58 -72.39
CA ALA A 16 16.62 49.84 -71.95
C ALA A 16 15.20 49.87 -71.34
N ALA A 17 15.20 49.87 -70.01
CA ALA A 17 14.57 50.84 -69.10
C ALA A 17 13.25 51.53 -69.52
N ALA A 18 12.19 51.21 -68.77
CA ALA A 18 11.22 52.20 -68.30
C ALA A 18 10.76 51.83 -66.89
N LEU A 19 11.08 52.70 -65.93
CA LEU A 19 10.51 52.74 -64.59
C LEU A 19 9.04 53.10 -64.71
N LEU A 20 8.12 52.24 -64.27
CA LEU A 20 6.80 52.61 -63.74
C LEU A 20 6.33 51.47 -62.82
N GLY A 21 6.18 51.78 -61.54
CA GLY A 21 5.63 50.87 -60.56
C GLY A 21 4.14 50.65 -60.77
N CYS A 22 3.70 49.41 -60.55
CA CYS A 22 2.32 49.12 -60.17
C CYS A 22 2.37 48.26 -58.92
N ALA A 23 2.11 48.91 -57.78
CA ALA A 23 1.58 48.25 -56.62
C ALA A 23 0.27 47.55 -57.02
N THR A 24 0.20 46.23 -56.85
CA THR A 24 -1.07 45.50 -56.88
C THR A 24 -1.85 45.84 -55.62
N ALA A 25 -2.51 47.00 -55.67
CA ALA A 25 -3.64 47.33 -54.81
C ALA A 25 -4.83 46.47 -55.25
N GLY A 26 -5.50 45.86 -54.27
CA GLY A 26 -6.72 45.09 -54.47
C GLY A 26 -7.77 45.93 -55.20
N SER A 27 -8.23 45.41 -56.32
CA SER A 27 -9.36 45.96 -57.06
C SER A 27 -10.63 45.42 -56.40
N GLY A 28 -11.23 46.22 -55.52
CA GLY A 28 -12.65 46.08 -55.21
C GLY A 28 -13.45 46.47 -56.46
N VAL A 29 -14.10 45.50 -57.09
CA VAL A 29 -15.09 45.72 -58.12
C VAL A 29 -16.47 45.74 -57.45
N PRO A 30 -17.27 46.82 -57.57
CA PRO A 30 -18.65 46.82 -57.08
C PRO A 30 -19.50 45.90 -57.95
N GLY A 31 -19.99 44.80 -57.39
CA GLY A 31 -20.93 43.87 -58.03
C GLY A 31 -20.51 42.40 -58.10
N GLU A 32 -19.56 41.94 -57.28
CA GLU A 32 -19.23 40.51 -57.21
C GLU A 32 -20.39 39.71 -56.59
N THR A 33 -21.06 38.92 -57.43
CA THR A 33 -22.12 38.00 -57.04
C THR A 33 -21.59 37.02 -55.99
N LEU A 34 -22.28 36.94 -54.85
CA LEU A 34 -21.97 36.01 -53.74
C LEU A 34 -21.64 34.60 -54.29
N PRO A 35 -20.44 34.05 -54.01
CA PRO A 35 -20.09 32.72 -54.49
C PRO A 35 -21.10 31.68 -54.01
N GLN A 36 -21.49 30.75 -54.89
CA GLN A 36 -22.51 29.73 -54.57
C GLN A 36 -22.13 28.88 -53.35
N TRP A 37 -20.84 28.63 -53.13
CA TRP A 37 -20.37 27.87 -51.98
C TRP A 37 -20.63 28.55 -50.63
N VAL A 38 -20.84 29.88 -50.60
CA VAL A 38 -21.20 30.61 -49.37
C VAL A 38 -22.61 30.26 -48.92
N VAL A 39 -23.51 29.96 -49.87
CA VAL A 39 -24.92 29.61 -49.59
C VAL A 39 -25.09 28.11 -49.44
N SER A 40 -24.36 27.30 -50.21
CA SER A 40 -24.37 25.84 -50.13
C SER A 40 -22.97 25.30 -50.36
N PRO A 41 -22.31 24.66 -49.38
CA PRO A 41 -20.98 24.10 -49.58
C PRO A 41 -20.98 23.10 -50.74
N PRO A 42 -19.84 22.92 -51.42
CA PRO A 42 -19.68 21.84 -52.38
C PRO A 42 -20.04 20.49 -51.74
N ALA A 43 -20.66 19.61 -52.52
CA ALA A 43 -20.92 18.26 -52.05
C ALA A 43 -19.60 17.54 -51.71
N ASP A 44 -19.60 16.75 -50.64
CA ASP A 44 -18.48 15.88 -50.30
C ASP A 44 -18.10 14.99 -51.48
N THR A 45 -16.81 14.83 -51.71
CA THR A 45 -16.29 13.91 -52.73
C THR A 45 -15.88 12.58 -52.09
N ALA A 46 -15.33 11.68 -52.91
CA ALA A 46 -14.70 10.46 -52.41
C ALA A 46 -13.50 10.76 -51.49
N ASP A 47 -12.76 11.83 -51.78
CA ASP A 47 -11.47 12.14 -51.15
C ASP A 47 -11.53 13.32 -50.18
N SER A 48 -12.54 14.18 -50.27
CA SER A 48 -12.61 15.45 -49.55
C SER A 48 -13.98 15.72 -48.92
N VAL A 49 -13.95 16.43 -47.78
CA VAL A 49 -15.11 17.00 -47.10
C VAL A 49 -14.92 18.50 -47.01
N TYR A 50 -15.99 19.27 -47.25
CA TYR A 50 -15.93 20.74 -47.27
C TYR A 50 -16.63 21.34 -46.06
N PHE A 51 -16.02 22.39 -45.52
CA PHE A 51 -16.52 23.12 -44.35
C PHE A 51 -16.54 24.60 -44.64
N ILE A 52 -17.58 25.28 -44.17
CA ILE A 52 -17.69 26.74 -44.25
C ILE A 52 -17.56 27.30 -42.84
N GLY A 53 -16.76 28.36 -42.71
CA GLY A 53 -16.74 29.22 -41.55
C GLY A 53 -17.10 30.64 -41.96
N SER A 54 -17.88 31.31 -41.13
CA SER A 54 -18.32 32.69 -41.35
C SER A 54 -18.06 33.57 -40.14
N GLY A 55 -17.70 34.83 -40.36
CA GLY A 55 -17.43 35.78 -39.29
C GLY A 55 -17.60 37.21 -39.76
N SER A 56 -18.13 38.07 -38.89
CA SER A 56 -18.38 39.48 -39.19
C SER A 56 -17.80 40.37 -38.08
N ALA A 57 -17.11 41.45 -38.45
CA ALA A 57 -16.51 42.40 -37.52
C ALA A 57 -16.31 43.79 -38.15
N ALA A 58 -15.79 44.74 -37.37
CA ALA A 58 -15.50 46.11 -37.82
C ALA A 58 -14.31 46.21 -38.77
N ASP A 59 -13.41 45.21 -38.77
CA ASP A 59 -12.25 45.13 -39.64
C ASP A 59 -12.06 43.69 -40.18
N ASP A 60 -11.37 43.58 -41.30
CA ASP A 60 -11.15 42.32 -42.02
C ASP A 60 -10.39 41.27 -41.18
N ALA A 61 -9.41 41.70 -40.37
CA ALA A 61 -8.61 40.79 -39.56
C ALA A 61 -9.45 40.13 -38.45
N ALA A 62 -10.27 40.92 -37.77
CA ALA A 62 -11.20 40.42 -36.76
C ALA A 62 -12.30 39.53 -37.38
N ALA A 63 -12.84 39.91 -38.54
CA ALA A 63 -13.87 39.14 -39.25
C ALA A 63 -13.31 37.78 -39.72
N ARG A 64 -12.09 37.77 -40.24
CA ARG A 64 -11.38 36.55 -40.67
C ARG A 64 -11.02 35.64 -39.50
N SER A 65 -10.65 36.20 -38.35
CA SER A 65 -10.42 35.44 -37.11
C SER A 65 -11.69 34.76 -36.63
N ALA A 66 -12.83 35.48 -36.64
CA ALA A 66 -14.14 34.91 -36.31
C ALA A 66 -14.56 33.80 -37.28
N ALA A 67 -14.35 34.00 -38.58
CA ALA A 67 -14.62 32.98 -39.61
C ALA A 67 -13.75 31.73 -39.43
N GLY A 68 -12.49 31.89 -39.03
CA GLY A 68 -11.60 30.78 -38.68
C GLY A 68 -12.11 29.98 -37.48
N ALA A 69 -12.54 30.66 -36.42
CA ALA A 69 -13.11 30.00 -35.23
C ALA A 69 -14.41 29.23 -35.56
N ASP A 70 -15.28 29.79 -36.40
CA ASP A 70 -16.50 29.13 -36.87
C ASP A 70 -16.17 27.90 -37.75
N LEU A 71 -15.15 27.99 -38.60
CA LEU A 71 -14.67 26.86 -39.41
C LEU A 71 -14.16 25.70 -38.53
N VAL A 72 -13.38 26.00 -37.49
CA VAL A 72 -12.94 25.00 -36.49
C VAL A 72 -14.14 24.35 -35.80
N SER A 73 -15.15 25.14 -35.45
CA SER A 73 -16.41 24.65 -34.86
C SER A 73 -17.17 23.70 -35.79
N SER A 74 -17.26 24.03 -37.07
CA SER A 74 -17.89 23.19 -38.10
C SER A 74 -17.17 21.84 -38.28
N VAL A 75 -15.84 21.84 -38.34
CA VAL A 75 -15.03 20.60 -38.40
C VAL A 75 -15.20 19.77 -37.13
N THR A 76 -15.19 20.41 -35.96
CA THR A 76 -15.38 19.75 -34.66
C THR A 76 -16.76 19.10 -34.56
N ARG A 77 -17.81 19.78 -35.07
CA ARG A 77 -19.17 19.23 -35.12
C ARG A 77 -19.26 18.00 -36.02
N PHE A 78 -18.54 17.99 -37.14
CA PHE A 78 -18.50 16.84 -38.06
C PHE A 78 -17.82 15.61 -37.45
N LEU A 79 -16.81 15.79 -36.62
CA LEU A 79 -16.22 14.68 -35.85
C LEU A 79 -17.26 13.99 -34.96
N GLY A 80 -18.42 14.61 -34.69
CA GLY A 80 -19.54 13.99 -33.98
C GLY A 80 -19.24 13.70 -32.52
N VAL A 81 -18.11 14.17 -32.01
CA VAL A 81 -17.68 14.01 -30.63
C VAL A 81 -18.37 15.10 -29.81
N LYS A 82 -19.62 14.84 -29.41
CA LYS A 82 -20.27 15.71 -28.42
C LYS A 82 -19.51 15.56 -27.10
N VAL A 83 -18.97 16.67 -26.61
CA VAL A 83 -18.57 16.80 -25.20
C VAL A 83 -19.86 16.67 -24.39
N THR A 84 -20.11 15.46 -23.91
CA THR A 84 -21.24 15.13 -23.03
C THR A 84 -20.73 15.08 -21.60
N SER A 85 -21.66 14.93 -20.64
CA SER A 85 -21.37 14.68 -19.22
C SER A 85 -20.65 13.34 -18.94
N GLU A 86 -20.02 12.72 -19.94
CA GLU A 86 -19.23 11.49 -19.83
C GLU A 86 -17.83 11.67 -20.46
N THR A 87 -17.50 12.87 -20.91
CA THR A 87 -16.27 13.18 -21.66
C THR A 87 -15.12 13.52 -20.70
N THR A 88 -13.96 12.87 -20.87
CA THR A 88 -12.83 13.00 -19.93
C THR A 88 -11.92 14.19 -20.26
N VAL A 89 -11.12 14.71 -19.32
CA VAL A 89 -10.15 15.79 -19.64
C VAL A 89 -9.11 15.36 -20.66
N THR A 90 -8.54 14.15 -20.60
CA THR A 90 -7.63 13.65 -21.67
C THR A 90 -8.29 13.58 -23.04
N ALA A 91 -9.56 13.20 -23.05
CA ALA A 91 -10.42 13.20 -24.24
C ALA A 91 -10.69 14.64 -24.74
N ARG A 92 -10.94 15.59 -23.83
CA ARG A 92 -11.08 17.03 -24.13
C ARG A 92 -9.77 17.62 -24.61
N ASP A 93 -8.64 17.22 -24.04
CA ASP A 93 -7.30 17.69 -24.38
C ASP A 93 -6.89 17.17 -25.75
N SER A 94 -7.19 15.91 -26.08
CA SER A 94 -6.98 15.37 -27.43
C SER A 94 -7.80 16.14 -28.48
N LEU A 95 -9.05 16.49 -28.15
CA LEU A 95 -9.89 17.34 -28.99
C LEU A 95 -9.35 18.78 -29.07
N LYS A 96 -8.88 19.32 -27.95
CA LYS A 96 -8.31 20.67 -27.84
C LYS A 96 -7.02 20.80 -28.63
N GLU A 97 -6.12 19.82 -28.53
CA GLU A 97 -4.89 19.74 -29.32
C GLU A 97 -5.22 19.73 -30.81
N PHE A 98 -6.15 18.86 -31.24
CA PHE A 98 -6.65 18.86 -32.61
C PHE A 98 -7.20 20.23 -33.04
N THR A 99 -8.07 20.84 -32.23
CA THR A 99 -8.65 22.17 -32.54
C THR A 99 -7.58 23.27 -32.57
N THR A 100 -6.54 23.18 -31.73
CA THR A 100 -5.44 24.16 -31.67
C THR A 100 -4.54 24.02 -32.89
N THR A 101 -4.22 22.78 -33.29
CA THR A 101 -3.48 22.51 -34.54
C THR A 101 -4.26 23.02 -35.75
N LEU A 102 -5.58 22.80 -35.78
CA LEU A 102 -6.44 23.30 -36.86
C LEU A 102 -6.51 24.82 -36.88
N ASP A 103 -6.70 25.48 -35.73
CA ASP A 103 -6.70 26.94 -35.59
C ASP A 103 -5.36 27.57 -36.01
N ASN A 104 -4.23 26.98 -35.58
CA ASN A 104 -2.90 27.41 -36.02
C ASN A 104 -2.72 27.23 -37.53
N THR A 105 -3.17 26.10 -38.09
CA THR A 105 -3.11 25.84 -39.54
C THR A 105 -3.91 26.90 -40.31
N ILE A 106 -5.10 27.27 -39.82
CA ILE A 106 -5.95 28.31 -40.43
C ILE A 106 -5.30 29.70 -40.34
N LYS A 107 -4.67 30.03 -39.21
CA LYS A 107 -4.00 31.33 -38.98
C LYS A 107 -2.69 31.47 -39.78
N GLU A 108 -1.93 30.40 -39.93
CA GLU A 108 -0.64 30.40 -40.65
C GLU A 108 -0.81 30.40 -42.18
N SER A 109 -1.94 29.89 -42.71
CA SER A 109 -2.14 29.71 -44.15
C SER A 109 -2.90 30.86 -44.82
N SER A 110 -2.20 31.97 -45.11
CA SER A 110 -2.75 33.00 -46.01
C SER A 110 -2.69 32.61 -47.50
N LYS A 111 -1.92 31.57 -47.89
CA LYS A 111 -1.86 30.99 -49.26
C LYS A 111 -0.91 29.77 -49.40
N ALA A 112 -0.72 28.96 -48.35
CA ALA A 112 0.19 27.80 -48.41
C ALA A 112 -0.45 26.53 -47.83
N ILE A 113 -0.25 25.42 -48.54
CA ILE A 113 -0.72 24.07 -48.20
C ILE A 113 0.09 23.56 -47.00
N LEU A 114 -0.58 23.31 -45.87
CA LEU A 114 0.01 22.65 -44.71
C LEU A 114 -0.91 21.51 -44.25
N GLY A 115 -0.53 20.27 -44.59
CA GLY A 115 -1.19 19.05 -44.10
C GLY A 115 -2.43 18.59 -44.89
N ASP A 116 -3.34 17.92 -44.18
CA ASP A 116 -4.56 17.29 -44.71
C ASP A 116 -5.80 18.22 -44.73
N PHE A 117 -5.64 19.45 -44.24
CA PHE A 117 -6.65 20.52 -44.27
C PHE A 117 -6.10 21.75 -45.01
N ARG A 118 -6.95 22.40 -45.82
CA ARG A 118 -6.57 23.63 -46.53
C ARG A 118 -7.74 24.58 -46.71
N ILE A 119 -7.48 25.88 -46.69
CA ILE A 119 -8.44 26.88 -47.17
C ILE A 119 -8.34 26.93 -48.70
N VAL A 120 -9.43 26.55 -49.38
CA VAL A 120 -9.49 26.49 -50.85
C VAL A 120 -10.11 27.73 -51.47
N ASP A 121 -10.95 28.45 -50.73
CA ASP A 121 -11.53 29.71 -51.16
C ASP A 121 -11.82 30.63 -49.97
N SER A 122 -11.86 31.93 -50.23
CA SER A 122 -12.24 32.95 -49.25
C SER A 122 -12.98 34.09 -49.94
N TYR A 123 -14.10 34.49 -49.37
CA TYR A 123 -14.88 35.63 -49.85
C TYR A 123 -15.05 36.65 -48.72
N SER A 124 -14.86 37.93 -49.02
CA SER A 124 -15.14 39.01 -48.08
C SER A 124 -16.07 40.04 -48.72
N GLU A 125 -17.01 40.52 -47.93
CA GLU A 125 -17.87 41.63 -48.31
C GLU A 125 -17.93 42.67 -47.19
N GLU A 126 -17.91 43.95 -47.57
CA GLU A 126 -18.12 45.05 -46.65
C GLU A 126 -19.48 45.68 -46.93
N LYS A 127 -20.35 45.71 -45.91
CA LYS A 127 -21.66 46.35 -45.97
C LYS A 127 -21.89 47.15 -44.70
N ASN A 128 -22.28 48.42 -44.87
CA ASN A 128 -22.63 49.32 -43.76
C ASN A 128 -21.56 49.41 -42.66
N GLY A 129 -20.27 49.41 -43.03
CA GLY A 129 -19.15 49.48 -42.08
C GLY A 129 -18.90 48.18 -41.29
N THR A 130 -19.47 47.05 -41.72
CA THR A 130 -19.17 45.71 -41.20
C THR A 130 -18.57 44.86 -42.31
N VAL A 131 -17.41 44.27 -42.04
CA VAL A 131 -16.75 43.31 -42.91
C VAL A 131 -17.23 41.90 -42.53
N SER A 132 -17.74 41.15 -43.49
CA SER A 132 -18.09 39.73 -43.35
C SER A 132 -17.15 38.89 -44.18
N VAL A 133 -16.52 37.90 -43.55
CA VAL A 133 -15.57 36.97 -44.18
C VAL A 133 -16.15 35.56 -44.14
N TYR A 134 -16.05 34.87 -45.26
CA TYR A 134 -16.40 33.47 -45.42
C TYR A 134 -15.16 32.70 -45.87
N LEU A 135 -14.93 31.54 -45.25
CA LEU A 135 -13.80 30.66 -45.55
C LEU A 135 -14.34 29.29 -45.97
N LEU A 136 -13.86 28.78 -47.11
CA LEU A 136 -14.12 27.41 -47.55
C LEU A 136 -12.88 26.55 -47.23
N GLY A 137 -13.02 25.68 -46.23
CA GLY A 137 -12.05 24.67 -45.88
C GLY A 137 -12.32 23.35 -46.61
N GLU A 138 -11.27 22.72 -47.11
CA GLU A 138 -11.28 21.35 -47.61
C GLU A 138 -10.42 20.49 -46.70
N TYR A 139 -10.97 19.36 -46.25
CA TYR A 139 -10.25 18.35 -45.47
C TYR A 139 -10.24 17.03 -46.23
N LYS A 140 -9.08 16.36 -46.29
CA LYS A 140 -8.98 14.98 -46.77
C LYS A 140 -9.84 14.03 -45.91
N LYS A 141 -10.86 13.45 -46.53
CA LYS A 141 -11.87 12.61 -45.89
C LYS A 141 -11.27 11.44 -45.11
N SER A 142 -10.27 10.76 -45.68
CA SER A 142 -9.62 9.62 -45.00
C SER A 142 -8.92 10.02 -43.70
N SER A 143 -8.32 11.21 -43.66
CA SER A 143 -7.59 11.69 -42.48
C SER A 143 -8.55 12.16 -41.40
N LEU A 144 -9.62 12.85 -41.81
CA LEU A 144 -10.68 13.28 -40.90
C LEU A 144 -11.41 12.09 -40.25
N LEU A 145 -11.66 11.02 -41.00
CA LEU A 145 -12.26 9.79 -40.47
C LEU A 145 -11.32 9.04 -39.51
N LYS A 146 -10.02 8.97 -39.84
CA LYS A 146 -9.01 8.39 -38.93
C LYS A 146 -8.91 9.17 -37.61
N GLU A 147 -8.96 10.49 -37.69
CA GLU A 147 -8.89 11.33 -36.50
C GLU A 147 -10.15 11.20 -35.63
N ARG A 148 -11.33 11.09 -36.27
CA ARG A 148 -12.57 10.75 -35.58
C ARG A 148 -12.46 9.42 -34.83
N GLU A 149 -11.94 8.38 -35.49
CA GLU A 149 -11.77 7.05 -34.88
C GLU A 149 -10.77 7.10 -33.71
N ARG A 150 -9.64 7.80 -33.87
CA ARG A 150 -8.63 7.97 -32.81
C ARG A 150 -9.23 8.63 -31.57
N ILE A 151 -9.94 9.75 -31.74
CA ILE A 151 -10.57 10.47 -30.63
C ILE A 151 -11.66 9.60 -29.99
N GLN A 152 -12.50 8.93 -30.78
CA GLN A 152 -13.53 8.02 -30.25
C GLN A 152 -12.94 6.85 -29.44
N ALA A 153 -11.79 6.31 -29.86
CA ALA A 153 -11.10 5.24 -29.16
C ALA A 153 -10.64 5.67 -27.75
N VAL A 154 -10.02 6.85 -27.63
CA VAL A 154 -9.59 7.41 -26.32
C VAL A 154 -10.78 7.60 -25.38
N PHE A 155 -11.90 8.09 -25.90
CA PHE A 155 -13.14 8.27 -25.12
C PHE A 155 -13.77 6.94 -24.69
N ALA A 156 -13.70 5.91 -25.52
CA ALA A 156 -14.22 4.59 -25.20
C ALA A 156 -13.36 3.90 -24.14
N GLU A 157 -12.03 3.96 -24.29
CA GLU A 157 -11.07 3.36 -23.37
C GLU A 157 -11.22 3.88 -21.93
N GLN A 158 -11.31 5.20 -21.76
CA GLN A 158 -11.42 5.81 -20.42
C GLN A 158 -12.74 5.49 -19.74
N ARG A 159 -13.85 5.45 -20.49
CA ARG A 159 -15.15 5.02 -19.93
C ARG A 159 -15.14 3.54 -19.56
N GLU A 160 -14.50 2.70 -20.37
CA GLU A 160 -14.37 1.27 -20.10
C GLU A 160 -13.46 1.00 -18.89
N ALA A 161 -12.43 1.80 -18.66
CA ALA A 161 -11.55 1.67 -17.50
C ALA A 161 -12.30 1.78 -16.16
N VAL A 162 -13.39 2.55 -16.09
CA VAL A 162 -14.25 2.66 -14.90
C VAL A 162 -15.42 1.69 -14.95
N SER A 163 -16.15 1.64 -16.07
CA SER A 163 -17.40 0.87 -16.18
C SER A 163 -17.18 -0.63 -16.40
N GLY A 164 -16.03 -1.06 -16.92
CA GLY A 164 -15.66 -2.46 -17.08
C GLY A 164 -15.53 -3.15 -15.72
N PRO A 165 -14.64 -2.70 -14.82
CA PRO A 165 -14.52 -3.27 -13.48
C PRO A 165 -15.82 -3.20 -12.67
N GLU A 166 -16.60 -2.13 -12.81
CA GLU A 166 -17.91 -2.03 -12.16
C GLU A 166 -18.90 -3.11 -12.64
N ARG A 167 -19.01 -3.34 -13.96
CA ARG A 167 -19.87 -4.40 -14.52
C ARG A 167 -19.41 -5.79 -14.10
N GLU A 168 -18.09 -6.01 -14.07
CA GLU A 168 -17.53 -7.27 -13.57
C GLU A 168 -17.85 -7.47 -12.08
N GLY A 169 -17.72 -6.41 -11.28
CA GLY A 169 -18.10 -6.40 -9.86
C GLY A 169 -19.58 -6.74 -9.66
N ASP A 170 -20.48 -6.13 -10.44
CA ASP A 170 -21.92 -6.41 -10.39
C ASP A 170 -22.24 -7.88 -10.74
N SER A 171 -21.57 -8.42 -11.76
CA SER A 171 -21.68 -9.84 -12.12
C SER A 171 -21.20 -10.75 -10.99
N LEU A 172 -20.02 -10.49 -10.42
CA LEU A 172 -19.46 -11.26 -9.31
C LEU A 172 -20.35 -11.19 -8.05
N PHE A 173 -20.88 -10.01 -7.74
CA PHE A 173 -21.79 -9.81 -6.62
C PHE A 173 -23.05 -10.66 -6.79
N SER A 174 -23.63 -10.69 -7.99
CA SER A 174 -24.83 -11.49 -8.29
C SER A 174 -24.58 -13.01 -8.16
N ARG A 175 -23.34 -13.47 -8.38
CA ARG A 175 -22.93 -14.87 -8.19
C ARG A 175 -22.58 -15.20 -6.73
N GLY A 176 -22.58 -14.22 -5.83
CA GLY A 176 -22.17 -14.37 -4.44
C GLY A 176 -20.64 -14.38 -4.24
N GLU A 177 -19.85 -14.01 -5.25
CA GLU A 177 -18.39 -13.90 -5.16
C GLU A 177 -17.97 -12.55 -4.54
N TYR A 178 -18.47 -12.28 -3.33
CA TYR A 178 -18.44 -10.94 -2.72
C TYR A 178 -17.03 -10.37 -2.53
N TYR A 179 -16.03 -11.20 -2.21
CA TYR A 179 -14.64 -10.74 -2.09
C TYR A 179 -14.13 -10.18 -3.43
N LYS A 180 -14.29 -10.94 -4.52
CA LYS A 180 -13.85 -10.52 -5.85
C LYS A 180 -14.64 -9.31 -6.34
N ALA A 181 -15.94 -9.26 -6.03
CA ALA A 181 -16.77 -8.08 -6.31
C ALA A 181 -16.22 -6.84 -5.60
N ALA A 182 -15.88 -6.92 -4.31
CA ALA A 182 -15.29 -5.81 -3.56
C ALA A 182 -13.99 -5.32 -4.21
N VAL A 183 -13.08 -6.24 -4.60
CA VAL A 183 -11.84 -5.90 -5.32
C VAL A 183 -12.13 -5.15 -6.62
N LYS A 184 -13.13 -5.59 -7.39
CA LYS A 184 -13.51 -4.97 -8.66
C LYS A 184 -14.15 -3.60 -8.50
N TYR A 185 -14.94 -3.41 -7.45
CA TYR A 185 -15.48 -2.10 -7.10
C TYR A 185 -14.40 -1.12 -6.61
N ILE A 186 -13.41 -1.60 -5.83
CA ILE A 186 -12.25 -0.78 -5.45
C ILE A 186 -11.44 -0.37 -6.69
N GLU A 187 -11.25 -1.27 -7.64
CA GLU A 187 -10.62 -0.98 -8.93
C GLU A 187 -11.40 0.07 -9.74
N ALA A 188 -12.73 -0.06 -9.84
CA ALA A 188 -13.58 0.94 -10.48
C ALA A 188 -13.54 2.31 -9.78
N ALA A 189 -13.54 2.31 -8.43
CA ALA A 189 -13.45 3.53 -7.64
C ALA A 189 -12.09 4.21 -7.84
N SER A 190 -10.98 3.47 -7.71
CA SER A 190 -9.64 3.99 -7.96
C SER A 190 -9.53 4.60 -9.36
N ALA A 191 -9.98 3.88 -10.39
CA ALA A 191 -10.02 4.38 -11.76
C ALA A 191 -10.84 5.67 -11.88
N ALA A 192 -12.01 5.75 -11.23
CA ALA A 192 -12.82 6.95 -11.21
C ALA A 192 -12.10 8.14 -10.53
N SER A 193 -11.39 7.91 -9.43
CA SER A 193 -10.72 8.98 -8.65
C SER A 193 -9.59 9.68 -9.38
N VAL A 194 -8.90 8.95 -10.26
CA VAL A 194 -7.80 9.47 -11.09
C VAL A 194 -8.28 9.86 -12.49
N SER A 195 -9.53 9.53 -12.83
CA SER A 195 -10.12 9.90 -14.11
C SER A 195 -10.75 11.27 -14.02
N ASP A 196 -10.53 12.07 -15.04
CA ASP A 196 -11.23 13.34 -15.20
C ASP A 196 -12.56 13.18 -15.97
N ILE A 197 -13.25 12.05 -15.73
CA ILE A 197 -14.57 11.80 -16.31
C ILE A 197 -15.59 12.66 -15.55
N ASP A 198 -16.55 13.25 -16.26
CA ASP A 198 -17.67 13.93 -15.61
C ASP A 198 -18.45 12.96 -14.68
N ASN A 199 -18.84 13.45 -13.51
CA ASN A 199 -19.39 12.65 -12.40
C ASN A 199 -18.43 11.58 -11.84
N ALA A 200 -17.10 11.74 -12.00
CA ALA A 200 -16.10 10.87 -11.42
C ALA A 200 -16.28 10.70 -9.90
N ASP A 201 -16.62 11.78 -9.20
CA ASP A 201 -16.94 11.80 -7.77
C ASP A 201 -18.16 10.94 -7.43
N ILE A 202 -19.24 11.03 -8.22
CA ILE A 202 -20.45 10.20 -8.05
C ILE A 202 -20.10 8.73 -8.32
N LYS A 203 -19.33 8.45 -9.38
CA LYS A 203 -18.92 7.09 -9.74
C LYS A 203 -17.98 6.49 -8.69
N PHE A 204 -17.08 7.29 -8.13
CA PHE A 204 -16.21 6.90 -7.04
C PHE A 204 -17.04 6.47 -5.84
N ARG A 205 -17.89 7.37 -5.31
CA ARG A 205 -18.72 7.11 -4.13
C ARG A 205 -19.64 5.92 -4.33
N ARG A 206 -20.28 5.82 -5.50
CA ARG A 206 -21.11 4.66 -5.86
C ARG A 206 -20.34 3.34 -5.79
N ASN A 207 -19.12 3.30 -6.34
CA ASN A 207 -18.31 2.08 -6.31
C ASN A 207 -17.77 1.79 -4.91
N MET A 208 -17.47 2.80 -4.10
CA MET A 208 -17.12 2.61 -2.69
C MET A 208 -18.29 2.05 -1.88
N ASP A 209 -19.52 2.54 -2.10
CA ASP A 209 -20.73 1.98 -1.50
C ASP A 209 -20.94 0.52 -1.89
N LYS A 210 -20.75 0.20 -3.18
CA LYS A 210 -20.81 -1.18 -3.68
C LYS A 210 -19.74 -2.07 -3.05
N ALA A 211 -18.50 -1.58 -2.91
CA ALA A 211 -17.41 -2.28 -2.23
C ALA A 211 -17.77 -2.56 -0.76
N ARG A 212 -18.24 -1.54 -0.02
CA ARG A 212 -18.69 -1.70 1.38
C ARG A 212 -19.83 -2.70 1.50
N LYS A 213 -20.79 -2.66 0.57
CA LYS A 213 -21.90 -3.62 0.51
C LYS A 213 -21.40 -5.04 0.24
N ALA A 214 -20.41 -5.22 -0.63
CA ALA A 214 -19.80 -6.53 -0.88
C ALA A 214 -19.05 -7.05 0.36
N VAL A 215 -18.23 -6.21 1.00
CA VAL A 215 -17.53 -6.57 2.24
C VAL A 215 -18.51 -6.88 3.36
N SER A 216 -19.64 -6.17 3.46
CA SER A 216 -20.62 -6.43 4.52
C SER A 216 -21.21 -7.83 4.46
N GLN A 217 -21.30 -8.44 3.27
CA GLN A 217 -21.75 -9.82 3.08
C GLN A 217 -20.71 -10.86 3.52
N LEU A 218 -19.44 -10.48 3.68
CA LEU A 218 -18.36 -11.38 4.09
C LEU A 218 -18.40 -11.61 5.61
N GLU A 219 -18.12 -12.84 6.00
CA GLU A 219 -18.00 -13.25 7.39
C GLU A 219 -16.85 -14.24 7.55
N LEU A 220 -16.09 -14.07 8.64
CA LEU A 220 -15.12 -15.04 9.12
C LEU A 220 -15.71 -15.69 10.37
N VAL A 221 -15.79 -17.02 10.40
CA VAL A 221 -16.30 -17.78 11.53
C VAL A 221 -15.21 -18.70 12.06
N SER A 222 -14.94 -18.69 13.36
CA SER A 222 -13.93 -19.55 13.98
C SER A 222 -14.49 -20.92 14.37
N SER A 223 -13.71 -21.98 14.20
CA SER A 223 -14.00 -23.25 14.86
C SER A 223 -13.63 -23.13 16.34
N GLY A 224 -14.61 -23.06 17.24
CA GLY A 224 -14.48 -22.58 18.63
C GLY A 224 -13.64 -23.39 19.63
N LYS A 225 -12.59 -24.12 19.20
CA LYS A 225 -11.70 -24.87 20.09
C LYS A 225 -10.53 -24.00 20.56
N VAL A 226 -10.30 -23.95 21.86
CA VAL A 226 -9.06 -23.39 22.44
C VAL A 226 -7.95 -24.41 22.26
N LEU A 227 -6.91 -24.03 21.53
CA LEU A 227 -5.76 -24.90 21.27
C LEU A 227 -4.67 -24.71 22.33
N SER A 228 -3.89 -25.76 22.55
CA SER A 228 -2.71 -25.72 23.40
C SER A 228 -1.52 -26.45 22.78
N ALA A 229 -0.33 -25.95 23.04
CA ALA A 229 0.93 -26.62 22.71
C ALA A 229 1.94 -26.43 23.84
N TYR A 230 2.94 -27.29 23.90
CA TYR A 230 4.09 -27.04 24.78
C TYR A 230 5.06 -26.06 24.12
N ILE A 231 5.73 -25.26 24.93
CA ILE A 231 6.78 -24.34 24.48
C ILE A 231 7.83 -25.10 23.65
N ASN A 232 8.30 -24.46 22.59
CA ASN A 232 9.20 -25.00 21.56
C ASN A 232 8.68 -26.22 20.79
N GLN A 233 7.40 -26.58 20.97
CA GLN A 233 6.74 -27.61 20.18
C GLN A 233 5.69 -26.98 19.25
N PRO A 234 5.41 -27.59 18.08
CA PRO A 234 4.32 -27.15 17.22
C PRO A 234 2.97 -27.47 17.86
N PHE A 235 1.94 -26.73 17.47
CA PHE A 235 0.57 -27.18 17.70
C PHE A 235 0.31 -28.43 16.86
N THR A 236 -0.48 -29.37 17.39
CA THR A 236 -0.87 -30.59 16.67
C THR A 236 -2.08 -30.37 15.77
N GLU A 237 -2.88 -29.35 16.08
CA GLU A 237 -4.06 -28.95 15.31
C GLU A 237 -3.88 -27.52 14.78
N PRO A 238 -4.37 -27.23 13.56
CA PRO A 238 -4.34 -25.88 13.02
C PRO A 238 -5.44 -25.01 13.63
N PHE A 239 -5.21 -23.69 13.63
CA PHE A 239 -6.26 -22.70 13.81
C PHE A 239 -7.09 -22.63 12.53
N VAL A 240 -8.41 -22.78 12.68
CA VAL A 240 -9.32 -22.92 11.53
C VAL A 240 -10.42 -21.89 11.58
N SER A 241 -10.58 -21.16 10.48
CA SER A 241 -11.77 -20.33 10.22
C SER A 241 -12.45 -20.74 8.91
N LEU A 242 -13.73 -20.41 8.80
CA LEU A 242 -14.51 -20.48 7.57
C LEU A 242 -14.74 -19.06 7.07
N VAL A 243 -14.40 -18.81 5.81
CA VAL A 243 -14.75 -17.59 5.08
C VAL A 243 -16.02 -17.87 4.28
N GLN A 244 -17.05 -17.09 4.54
CA GLN A 244 -18.34 -17.23 3.87
C GLN A 244 -18.92 -15.88 3.47
N GLY A 245 -19.85 -15.89 2.54
CA GLY A 245 -20.71 -14.74 2.28
C GLY A 245 -22.04 -15.16 1.67
N GLY A 246 -23.12 -14.48 2.07
CA GLY A 246 -24.48 -14.86 1.68
C GLY A 246 -24.83 -16.32 2.04
N GLY A 247 -24.25 -16.86 3.12
CA GLY A 247 -24.44 -18.24 3.58
C GLY A 247 -23.68 -19.30 2.78
N ARG A 248 -22.75 -18.92 1.87
CA ARG A 248 -21.94 -19.86 1.07
C ARG A 248 -20.46 -19.68 1.39
N ALA A 249 -19.74 -20.80 1.41
CA ALA A 249 -18.28 -20.80 1.54
C ALA A 249 -17.61 -20.12 0.34
N LEU A 250 -16.54 -19.35 0.59
CA LEU A 250 -15.83 -18.58 -0.43
C LEU A 250 -14.37 -19.01 -0.54
N ALA A 251 -13.98 -19.47 -1.72
CA ALA A 251 -12.63 -19.93 -2.03
C ALA A 251 -11.69 -18.78 -2.44
N GLN A 252 -10.38 -19.00 -2.26
CA GLN A 252 -9.31 -18.08 -2.66
C GLN A 252 -9.42 -16.68 -2.06
N VAL A 253 -10.04 -16.57 -0.88
CA VAL A 253 -10.12 -15.31 -0.14
C VAL A 253 -8.89 -15.20 0.76
N PRO A 254 -8.04 -14.18 0.60
CA PRO A 254 -6.88 -13.97 1.45
C PRO A 254 -7.30 -13.50 2.85
N VAL A 255 -6.66 -14.10 3.84
CA VAL A 255 -6.87 -13.86 5.26
C VAL A 255 -5.52 -13.58 5.91
N LEU A 256 -5.43 -12.41 6.52
CA LEU A 256 -4.29 -11.99 7.30
C LEU A 256 -4.32 -12.66 8.67
N VAL A 257 -3.27 -13.42 8.97
CA VAL A 257 -3.05 -14.07 10.26
C VAL A 257 -2.02 -13.28 11.06
N VAL A 258 -2.41 -12.86 12.26
CA VAL A 258 -1.61 -12.03 13.16
C VAL A 258 -1.43 -12.74 14.49
N TYR A 259 -0.18 -12.94 14.92
CA TYR A 259 0.14 -13.59 16.19
C TYR A 259 1.44 -13.10 16.79
N LYS A 260 1.59 -13.33 18.09
CA LYS A 260 2.76 -12.92 18.86
C LYS A 260 3.91 -13.92 18.76
N VAL A 261 5.12 -13.37 18.65
CA VAL A 261 6.39 -14.08 18.71
C VAL A 261 7.32 -13.40 19.72
N VAL A 262 8.26 -14.16 20.27
CA VAL A 262 9.36 -13.62 21.08
C VAL A 262 10.63 -13.74 20.28
N LYS A 263 11.32 -12.62 20.06
CA LYS A 263 12.61 -12.58 19.35
C LYS A 263 13.72 -13.16 20.23
N ALA A 264 14.85 -13.51 19.64
CA ALA A 264 16.02 -14.05 20.36
C ALA A 264 16.50 -13.13 21.51
N ASN A 265 16.27 -11.82 21.42
CA ASN A 265 16.59 -10.85 22.48
C ASN A 265 15.52 -10.74 23.59
N GLY A 266 14.54 -11.65 23.62
CA GLY A 266 13.45 -11.68 24.59
C GLY A 266 12.35 -10.64 24.36
N LYS A 267 12.47 -9.74 23.36
CA LYS A 267 11.42 -8.77 23.06
C LYS A 267 10.24 -9.44 22.35
N LYS A 268 9.04 -9.12 22.80
CA LYS A 268 7.78 -9.48 22.15
C LYS A 268 7.64 -8.72 20.83
N ALA A 269 7.20 -9.40 19.78
CA ALA A 269 6.90 -8.83 18.49
C ALA A 269 5.63 -9.49 17.91
N VAL A 270 5.06 -8.86 16.90
CA VAL A 270 3.93 -9.37 16.16
C VAL A 270 4.41 -9.87 14.80
N ARG A 271 3.95 -11.04 14.39
CA ARG A 271 4.16 -11.60 13.06
C ARG A 271 2.85 -11.59 12.29
N ARG A 272 2.96 -11.29 10.99
CA ARG A 272 1.86 -11.24 10.02
C ARG A 272 2.16 -12.22 8.90
N THR A 273 1.14 -12.93 8.43
CA THR A 273 1.23 -13.82 7.25
C THR A 273 -0.13 -13.89 6.59
N VAL A 274 -0.18 -14.03 5.27
CA VAL A 274 -1.43 -14.16 4.53
C VAL A 274 -1.61 -15.63 4.15
N VAL A 275 -2.83 -16.14 4.33
CA VAL A 275 -3.24 -17.49 3.93
C VAL A 275 -4.56 -17.35 3.17
N SER A 276 -4.75 -18.11 2.10
CA SER A 276 -6.02 -18.08 1.35
C SER A 276 -6.96 -19.21 1.79
N SER A 277 -8.27 -18.97 1.69
CA SER A 277 -9.26 -20.02 1.86
C SER A 277 -9.20 -21.05 0.72
N ASP A 278 -9.45 -22.32 1.05
CA ASP A 278 -9.58 -23.41 0.08
C ASP A 278 -10.96 -23.42 -0.60
N ASP A 279 -11.21 -24.42 -1.46
CA ASP A 279 -12.49 -24.58 -2.19
C ASP A 279 -13.71 -24.75 -1.28
N SER A 280 -13.50 -25.15 -0.02
CA SER A 280 -14.54 -25.25 1.01
C SER A 280 -14.68 -23.97 1.85
N GLY A 281 -13.99 -22.90 1.47
CA GLY A 281 -13.92 -21.63 2.19
C GLY A 281 -13.12 -21.71 3.49
N ARG A 282 -12.41 -22.81 3.74
CA ARG A 282 -11.70 -23.03 4.99
C ARG A 282 -10.30 -22.42 4.92
N VAL A 283 -9.93 -21.71 5.98
CA VAL A 283 -8.57 -21.23 6.21
C VAL A 283 -7.98 -22.04 7.36
N SER A 284 -6.82 -22.63 7.12
CA SER A 284 -6.12 -23.46 8.09
C SER A 284 -4.72 -22.91 8.30
N PHE A 285 -4.37 -22.58 9.54
CA PHE A 285 -3.05 -22.05 9.87
C PHE A 285 -2.42 -22.84 11.02
N LEU A 286 -1.27 -23.46 10.74
CA LEU A 286 -0.45 -24.09 11.76
C LEU A 286 0.57 -23.08 12.27
N ARG A 287 0.40 -22.65 13.53
CA ARG A 287 1.31 -21.69 14.14
C ARG A 287 2.69 -22.34 14.36
N PRO A 288 3.80 -21.66 13.98
CA PRO A 288 5.15 -22.10 14.35
C PRO A 288 5.31 -22.24 15.87
N PRO A 289 6.27 -23.03 16.37
CA PRO A 289 6.51 -23.18 17.80
C PRO A 289 6.66 -21.86 18.56
N ALA A 290 6.07 -21.75 19.75
CA ALA A 290 6.23 -20.60 20.63
C ALA A 290 7.47 -20.75 21.51
N ALA A 291 8.24 -19.67 21.68
CA ALA A 291 9.36 -19.61 22.65
C ALA A 291 8.98 -18.87 23.95
N PHE A 292 7.73 -19.02 24.40
CA PHE A 292 7.21 -18.41 25.62
C PHE A 292 6.07 -19.25 26.20
N VAL A 293 5.82 -19.10 27.49
CA VAL A 293 4.70 -19.75 28.20
C VAL A 293 3.58 -18.73 28.45
N GLY A 294 2.32 -19.17 28.40
CA GLY A 294 1.17 -18.34 28.79
C GLY A 294 -0.02 -18.44 27.84
N SER A 295 -1.05 -17.64 28.14
CA SER A 295 -2.22 -17.49 27.26
C SER A 295 -2.01 -16.32 26.31
N GLU A 296 -2.30 -16.50 25.03
CA GLU A 296 -2.19 -15.47 24.00
C GLU A 296 -3.31 -15.63 22.97
N THR A 297 -3.40 -14.66 22.07
CA THR A 297 -4.37 -14.65 20.98
C THR A 297 -3.71 -14.75 19.61
N LEU A 298 -4.44 -15.33 18.67
CA LEU A 298 -4.18 -15.30 17.24
C LEU A 298 -5.40 -14.70 16.56
N THR A 299 -5.20 -13.69 15.72
CA THR A 299 -6.28 -13.04 14.99
C THR A 299 -6.18 -13.42 13.51
N MET A 300 -7.31 -13.78 12.92
CA MET A 300 -7.48 -13.92 11.48
C MET A 300 -8.45 -12.85 11.01
N SER A 301 -8.06 -12.05 10.02
CA SER A 301 -8.90 -10.99 9.46
C SER A 301 -8.91 -11.06 7.94
N LEU A 302 -9.99 -10.57 7.32
CA LEU A 302 -10.02 -10.37 5.87
C LEU A 302 -8.84 -9.49 5.45
N ASP A 303 -8.18 -9.85 4.35
CA ASP A 303 -7.10 -9.04 3.78
C ASP A 303 -7.55 -8.43 2.45
N LEU A 304 -7.69 -7.10 2.42
CA LEU A 304 -7.90 -6.32 1.20
C LEU A 304 -6.74 -5.35 0.94
N SER A 305 -5.62 -5.48 1.65
CA SER A 305 -4.52 -4.51 1.59
C SER A 305 -4.05 -4.21 0.16
N SER A 306 -3.81 -5.24 -0.64
CA SER A 306 -3.41 -5.09 -2.05
C SER A 306 -4.44 -4.37 -2.92
N ALA A 307 -5.74 -4.51 -2.64
CA ALA A 307 -6.77 -3.75 -3.35
C ALA A 307 -6.81 -2.30 -2.86
N MET A 308 -6.69 -2.07 -1.54
CA MET A 308 -6.69 -0.74 -0.94
C MET A 308 -5.50 0.11 -1.35
N GLU A 309 -4.35 -0.48 -1.69
CA GLU A 309 -3.19 0.26 -2.18
C GLU A 309 -3.52 1.16 -3.38
N LYS A 310 -4.50 0.76 -4.21
CA LYS A 310 -4.99 1.55 -5.36
C LYS A 310 -5.73 2.84 -4.94
N LEU A 311 -6.09 2.97 -3.67
CA LEU A 311 -6.80 4.12 -3.11
C LEU A 311 -5.88 5.05 -2.31
N ASN A 312 -4.57 4.79 -2.25
CA ASN A 312 -3.63 5.61 -1.46
C ASN A 312 -3.50 7.05 -1.97
N ASP A 313 -3.67 7.26 -3.28
CA ASP A 313 -3.45 8.55 -3.94
C ASP A 313 -4.77 9.29 -4.28
N VAL A 314 -5.89 8.89 -3.68
CA VAL A 314 -7.18 9.56 -3.92
C VAL A 314 -7.18 10.98 -3.36
N GLN A 315 -8.03 11.84 -3.91
CA GLN A 315 -8.23 13.19 -3.39
C GLN A 315 -8.76 13.16 -1.95
N LYS A 316 -8.39 14.16 -1.14
CA LYS A 316 -8.74 14.23 0.30
C LYS A 316 -10.24 14.13 0.58
N ASP A 317 -11.06 14.64 -0.33
CA ASP A 317 -12.53 14.63 -0.20
C ASP A 317 -13.11 13.20 -0.21
N PHE A 318 -12.33 12.21 -0.66
CA PHE A 318 -12.69 10.79 -0.70
C PHE A 318 -12.15 10.00 0.49
N TYR A 319 -11.30 10.58 1.35
CA TYR A 319 -10.75 9.87 2.52
C TYR A 319 -11.81 9.27 3.44
N PRO A 320 -12.94 9.95 3.73
CA PRO A 320 -13.99 9.35 4.56
C PRO A 320 -14.58 8.07 3.96
N ASP A 321 -14.67 7.97 2.64
CA ASP A 321 -15.16 6.78 1.96
C ASP A 321 -14.19 5.60 2.05
N VAL A 322 -12.88 5.89 1.96
CA VAL A 322 -11.80 4.91 2.12
C VAL A 322 -11.75 4.42 3.56
N GLU A 323 -11.73 5.32 4.54
CA GLU A 323 -11.72 4.99 5.98
C GLU A 323 -12.92 4.12 6.35
N ALA A 324 -14.13 4.44 5.87
CA ALA A 324 -15.32 3.63 6.12
C ALA A 324 -15.20 2.20 5.57
N LEU A 325 -14.50 2.01 4.45
CA LEU A 325 -14.24 0.69 3.87
C LEU A 325 -13.13 -0.05 4.63
N GLU A 326 -12.09 0.65 5.08
CA GLU A 326 -11.02 0.11 5.93
C GLU A 326 -11.59 -0.39 7.27
N ASP A 327 -12.40 0.42 7.94
CA ASP A 327 -13.07 0.06 9.20
C ASP A 327 -13.98 -1.15 9.03
N MET A 328 -14.78 -1.16 7.96
CA MET A 328 -15.64 -2.31 7.63
C MET A 328 -14.79 -3.57 7.43
N THR A 329 -13.68 -3.47 6.70
CA THR A 329 -12.78 -4.60 6.45
C THR A 329 -12.10 -5.07 7.74
N ALA A 330 -11.60 -4.16 8.56
CA ALA A 330 -10.95 -4.44 9.84
C ALA A 330 -11.90 -5.12 10.85
N SER A 331 -13.21 -4.86 10.73
CA SER A 331 -14.24 -5.52 11.53
C SER A 331 -14.42 -7.01 11.18
N LYS A 332 -14.05 -7.43 9.95
CA LYS A 332 -14.17 -8.82 9.47
C LYS A 332 -13.00 -9.66 9.99
N ARG A 333 -13.08 -10.04 11.26
CA ARG A 333 -12.04 -10.80 11.94
C ARG A 333 -12.58 -11.77 12.97
N VAL A 334 -11.78 -12.79 13.26
CA VAL A 334 -11.97 -13.74 14.36
C VAL A 334 -10.72 -13.81 15.22
N THR A 335 -10.91 -14.04 16.51
CA THR A 335 -9.82 -14.17 17.48
C THR A 335 -9.86 -15.54 18.13
N PHE A 336 -8.74 -16.25 18.07
CA PHE A 336 -8.53 -17.54 18.72
C PHE A 336 -7.72 -17.33 19.99
N ASN A 337 -8.24 -17.81 21.11
CA ASN A 337 -7.47 -17.93 22.34
C ASN A 337 -6.68 -19.24 22.30
N TYR A 338 -5.41 -19.20 22.71
CA TYR A 338 -4.60 -20.41 22.85
C TYR A 338 -3.69 -20.34 24.08
N LYS A 339 -3.18 -21.51 24.48
CA LYS A 339 -2.26 -21.65 25.61
C LYS A 339 -0.94 -22.27 25.17
N VAL A 340 0.17 -21.70 25.59
CA VAL A 340 1.47 -22.35 25.55
C VAL A 340 1.81 -22.82 26.94
N LEU A 341 1.96 -24.13 27.09
CA LEU A 341 2.24 -24.83 28.33
C LEU A 341 3.74 -25.11 28.46
N SER A 342 4.17 -25.45 29.66
CA SER A 342 5.54 -25.85 29.97
C SER A 342 5.50 -26.97 31.00
N HIS A 343 6.37 -27.97 30.82
CA HIS A 343 6.56 -29.04 31.80
C HIS A 343 7.52 -28.62 32.92
N ALA A 344 8.09 -27.41 32.85
CA ALA A 344 9.09 -26.97 33.80
C ALA A 344 8.64 -26.99 35.27
N LYS A 345 7.33 -26.88 35.53
CA LYS A 345 6.77 -26.96 36.89
C LYS A 345 6.90 -28.35 37.52
N GLU A 346 6.83 -29.38 36.70
CA GLU A 346 6.82 -30.79 37.10
C GLU A 346 8.22 -31.35 37.28
N ILE A 347 9.26 -30.62 36.84
CA ILE A 347 10.65 -31.10 36.85
C ILE A 347 11.34 -30.65 38.14
N PRO A 348 11.79 -31.59 39.00
CA PRO A 348 12.50 -31.25 40.23
C PRO A 348 13.74 -30.40 39.96
N THR A 349 13.76 -29.20 40.54
CA THR A 349 14.74 -28.16 40.22
C THR A 349 15.45 -27.64 41.47
N GLY A 350 16.77 -27.81 41.52
CA GLY A 350 17.62 -27.28 42.59
C GLY A 350 18.03 -25.83 42.33
N ILE A 351 18.10 -25.00 43.36
CA ILE A 351 18.54 -23.60 43.28
C ILE A 351 19.86 -23.43 44.05
N LEU A 352 20.92 -23.01 43.35
CA LEU A 352 22.25 -22.76 43.92
C LEU A 352 22.81 -21.43 43.40
N VAL A 353 22.56 -20.34 44.12
CA VAL A 353 23.01 -19.00 43.72
C VAL A 353 23.95 -18.43 44.78
N PHE A 354 25.07 -17.88 44.33
CA PHE A 354 26.06 -17.23 45.18
C PHE A 354 25.80 -15.72 45.27
N ASP A 355 25.49 -15.22 46.46
CA ASP A 355 25.38 -13.78 46.73
C ASP A 355 26.74 -13.25 47.20
N GLU A 356 27.33 -12.36 46.42
CA GLU A 356 28.67 -11.79 46.59
C GLU A 356 28.63 -10.30 46.97
N ASP A 357 29.56 -9.85 47.79
CA ASP A 357 29.75 -8.42 48.05
C ASP A 357 30.46 -7.72 46.88
N ASN A 358 30.80 -6.44 47.05
CA ASN A 358 31.52 -5.66 46.03
C ASN A 358 32.99 -6.10 45.84
N SER A 359 33.53 -6.94 46.71
CA SER A 359 34.87 -7.55 46.61
C SER A 359 34.85 -8.93 45.93
N GLY A 360 33.66 -9.47 45.66
CA GLY A 360 33.48 -10.83 45.16
C GLY A 360 33.59 -11.91 46.24
N ALA A 361 33.51 -11.53 47.53
CA ALA A 361 33.44 -12.47 48.64
C ALA A 361 31.98 -12.88 48.89
N LEU A 362 31.75 -14.12 49.36
CA LEU A 362 30.39 -14.57 49.69
C LEU A 362 29.86 -13.79 50.89
N THR A 363 28.63 -13.29 50.75
CA THR A 363 27.92 -12.58 51.83
C THR A 363 27.44 -13.50 52.96
N GLY A 364 27.46 -14.82 52.74
CA GLY A 364 26.88 -15.82 53.63
C GLY A 364 25.34 -15.84 53.61
N LYS A 365 24.71 -14.98 52.83
CA LYS A 365 23.25 -14.93 52.63
C LYS A 365 22.86 -15.65 51.33
N VAL A 366 21.56 -15.96 51.22
CA VAL A 366 20.94 -16.63 50.07
C VAL A 366 19.67 -15.87 49.64
N ASP A 367 19.74 -14.54 49.66
CA ASP A 367 18.61 -13.65 49.39
C ASP A 367 18.16 -13.77 47.92
N THR A 368 19.10 -13.89 46.97
CA THR A 368 18.75 -14.11 45.55
C THR A 368 18.05 -15.45 45.35
N ALA A 369 18.61 -16.54 45.90
CA ALA A 369 18.01 -17.87 45.82
C ALA A 369 16.61 -17.87 46.46
N SER A 370 16.44 -17.19 47.59
CA SER A 370 15.15 -17.02 48.26
C SER A 370 14.13 -16.26 47.41
N GLY A 371 14.55 -15.23 46.69
CA GLY A 371 13.68 -14.50 45.75
C GLY A 371 13.22 -15.35 44.56
N ILE A 372 14.12 -16.19 44.01
CA ILE A 372 13.79 -17.15 42.95
C ILE A 372 12.80 -18.20 43.49
N LEU A 373 13.12 -18.80 44.65
CA LEU A 373 12.31 -19.81 45.32
C LEU A 373 10.89 -19.29 45.58
N GLU A 374 10.75 -18.06 46.10
CA GLU A 374 9.46 -17.44 46.39
C GLU A 374 8.59 -17.36 45.12
N VAL A 375 9.14 -16.88 44.00
CA VAL A 375 8.38 -16.74 42.75
C VAL A 375 8.03 -18.11 42.18
N LEU A 376 9.00 -19.00 42.02
CA LEU A 376 8.77 -20.30 41.40
C LEU A 376 7.82 -21.16 42.24
N SER A 377 7.95 -21.15 43.57
CA SER A 377 7.02 -21.86 44.46
C SER A 377 5.61 -21.29 44.39
N SER A 378 5.47 -19.95 44.32
CA SER A 378 4.14 -19.31 44.15
C SER A 378 3.46 -19.67 42.82
N LEU A 379 4.23 -20.12 41.82
CA LEU A 379 3.75 -20.59 40.53
C LEU A 379 3.66 -22.13 40.45
N HIS A 380 3.82 -22.82 41.59
CA HIS A 380 3.76 -24.27 41.75
C HIS A 380 4.85 -25.04 40.99
N PHE A 381 6.05 -24.47 40.88
CA PHE A 381 7.22 -25.24 40.42
C PHE A 381 7.72 -26.14 41.54
N THR A 382 8.22 -27.32 41.16
CA THR A 382 8.91 -28.23 42.07
C THR A 382 10.35 -27.77 42.25
N VAL A 383 10.57 -26.88 43.22
CA VAL A 383 11.88 -26.25 43.47
C VAL A 383 12.35 -26.42 44.92
N ASN A 384 13.66 -26.59 45.10
CA ASN A 384 14.31 -26.63 46.40
C ASN A 384 15.65 -25.89 46.38
N SER A 385 15.98 -25.19 47.46
CA SER A 385 17.31 -24.57 47.61
C SER A 385 18.35 -25.64 47.96
N LEU A 386 19.50 -25.59 47.28
CA LEU A 386 20.66 -26.41 47.58
C LEU A 386 21.63 -25.63 48.49
N PRO A 387 22.38 -26.31 49.36
CA PRO A 387 23.34 -25.65 50.22
C PRO A 387 24.48 -25.02 49.41
N VAL A 388 24.85 -23.79 49.80
CA VAL A 388 25.97 -23.05 49.19
C VAL A 388 27.25 -23.40 49.96
N ASP A 389 28.25 -23.94 49.27
CA ASP A 389 29.58 -24.22 49.81
C ASP A 389 30.64 -23.35 49.10
N THR A 390 31.54 -22.79 49.89
CA THR A 390 32.75 -22.06 49.47
C THR A 390 33.62 -22.80 48.46
N GLU A 391 33.74 -24.13 48.55
CA GLU A 391 34.54 -24.91 47.61
C GLU A 391 33.84 -25.08 46.27
N VAL A 392 32.51 -25.22 46.31
CA VAL A 392 31.66 -25.33 45.12
C VAL A 392 31.66 -24.03 44.31
N ARG A 393 31.83 -22.88 44.95
CA ARG A 393 31.96 -21.56 44.29
C ARG A 393 33.15 -21.45 43.34
N LYS A 394 34.25 -22.15 43.64
CA LYS A 394 35.50 -22.10 42.87
C LYS A 394 35.46 -22.95 41.59
N LEU A 395 34.45 -23.81 41.47
CA LEU A 395 34.28 -24.68 40.31
C LEU A 395 33.86 -23.88 39.08
N SER A 396 34.32 -24.31 37.90
CA SER A 396 33.75 -23.86 36.63
C SER A 396 32.32 -24.36 36.48
N ASP A 397 31.50 -23.73 35.63
CA ASP A 397 30.12 -24.14 35.38
C ASP A 397 30.00 -25.65 35.10
N THR A 398 30.86 -26.20 34.24
CA THR A 398 30.85 -27.63 33.92
C THR A 398 31.14 -28.50 35.14
N MET A 399 32.16 -28.14 35.93
CA MET A 399 32.54 -28.89 37.13
C MET A 399 31.47 -28.79 38.22
N LEU A 400 30.84 -27.62 38.34
CA LEU A 400 29.70 -27.37 39.23
C LEU A 400 28.52 -28.28 38.88
N ILE A 401 28.16 -28.34 37.59
CA ILE A 401 27.07 -29.19 37.09
C ILE A 401 27.34 -30.66 37.39
N GLU A 402 28.54 -31.15 37.12
CA GLU A 402 28.93 -32.52 37.45
C GLU A 402 28.92 -32.79 38.95
N HIS A 403 29.36 -31.83 39.76
CA HIS A 403 29.34 -31.94 41.21
C HIS A 403 27.91 -32.06 41.74
N VAL A 404 27.00 -31.17 41.30
CA VAL A 404 25.58 -31.23 41.69
C VAL A 404 24.91 -32.49 41.16
N ARG A 405 25.22 -32.92 39.93
CA ARG A 405 24.68 -34.17 39.38
C ARG A 405 25.07 -35.38 40.23
N LYS A 406 26.31 -35.46 40.70
CA LYS A 406 26.78 -36.57 41.56
C LYS A 406 26.10 -36.61 42.91
N LEU A 407 25.84 -35.45 43.52
CA LEU A 407 25.25 -35.37 44.87
C LEU A 407 23.73 -35.42 44.88
N TYR A 408 23.09 -34.83 43.87
CA TYR A 408 21.64 -34.57 43.87
C TYR A 408 20.92 -35.11 42.62
N GLY A 409 21.60 -35.80 41.70
CA GLY A 409 21.02 -36.23 40.41
C GLY A 409 19.80 -37.16 40.52
N ASP A 410 19.64 -37.84 41.66
CA ASP A 410 18.48 -38.68 41.95
C ASP A 410 17.23 -37.84 42.25
N SER A 411 17.37 -36.76 43.01
CA SER A 411 16.27 -35.89 43.48
C SER A 411 16.08 -34.61 42.65
N VAL A 412 17.10 -34.20 41.91
CA VAL A 412 17.12 -32.97 41.11
C VAL A 412 17.42 -33.31 39.65
N LYS A 413 16.62 -32.78 38.74
CA LYS A 413 16.79 -32.98 37.29
C LYS A 413 17.19 -31.70 36.56
N ARG A 414 16.94 -30.53 37.14
CA ARG A 414 17.40 -29.23 36.65
C ARG A 414 18.10 -28.44 37.75
N LEU A 415 19.08 -27.65 37.37
CA LEU A 415 19.80 -26.78 38.30
C LEU A 415 19.69 -25.33 37.82
N ILE A 416 19.17 -24.47 38.71
CA ILE A 416 19.29 -23.02 38.61
C ILE A 416 20.55 -22.63 39.36
N PHE A 417 21.51 -22.02 38.67
CA PHE A 417 22.77 -21.61 39.30
C PHE A 417 23.30 -20.30 38.74
N GLY A 418 24.16 -19.62 39.52
CA GLY A 418 24.79 -18.39 39.06
C GLY A 418 25.30 -17.55 40.22
N LYS A 419 25.65 -16.30 39.90
CA LYS A 419 26.20 -15.35 40.86
C LYS A 419 25.44 -14.03 40.78
N ALA A 420 25.21 -13.42 41.93
CA ALA A 420 24.74 -12.05 42.05
C ALA A 420 25.70 -11.30 42.98
N GLY A 421 26.12 -10.09 42.61
CA GLY A 421 27.06 -9.27 43.38
C GLY A 421 26.60 -7.82 43.50
N ILE A 422 27.08 -7.12 44.54
CA ILE A 422 26.84 -5.69 44.70
C ILE A 422 27.64 -4.92 43.64
N ALA A 423 26.94 -4.24 42.73
CA ALA A 423 27.53 -3.46 41.65
C ALA A 423 27.74 -1.98 42.04
N ALA A 424 26.83 -1.44 42.85
CA ALA A 424 26.95 -0.08 43.38
C ALA A 424 26.10 0.07 44.64
N PHE A 425 26.46 1.03 45.50
CA PHE A 425 25.60 1.51 46.57
C PHE A 425 25.77 3.02 46.73
N SER A 426 24.72 3.68 47.21
CA SER A 426 24.74 5.09 47.59
C SER A 426 23.87 5.33 48.83
N GLU A 427 24.19 6.40 49.55
CA GLU A 427 23.41 6.87 50.70
C GLU A 427 22.98 8.31 50.44
N GLU A 428 21.67 8.57 50.48
CA GLU A 428 21.10 9.89 50.29
C GLU A 428 19.96 10.09 51.29
N ASN A 429 19.98 11.20 52.05
CA ASN A 429 18.95 11.56 53.03
C ASN A 429 18.60 10.43 54.04
N GLY A 430 19.61 9.68 54.50
CA GLY A 430 19.42 8.56 55.43
C GLY A 430 18.80 7.31 54.81
N MET A 431 18.66 7.26 53.48
CA MET A 431 18.19 6.11 52.73
C MET A 431 19.34 5.48 51.95
N TYR A 432 19.39 4.15 51.97
CA TYR A 432 20.40 3.37 51.27
C TYR A 432 19.84 2.84 49.96
N THR A 433 20.52 3.12 48.85
CA THR A 433 20.24 2.55 47.54
C THR A 433 21.31 1.52 47.22
N VAL A 434 20.91 0.28 46.93
CA VAL A 434 21.84 -0.78 46.55
C VAL A 434 21.47 -1.33 45.18
N LYS A 435 22.46 -1.42 44.30
CA LYS A 435 22.36 -2.01 42.97
C LYS A 435 23.10 -3.34 42.95
N VAL A 436 22.36 -4.41 42.68
CA VAL A 436 22.88 -5.77 42.48
C VAL A 436 22.97 -6.07 40.99
N SER A 437 23.98 -6.82 40.59
CA SER A 437 24.13 -7.36 39.24
C SER A 437 24.44 -8.84 39.27
N GLY A 438 23.99 -9.60 38.29
CA GLY A 438 24.29 -11.02 38.23
C GLY A 438 23.91 -11.68 36.93
N ASP A 439 24.36 -12.92 36.77
CA ASP A 439 23.95 -13.83 35.70
C ASP A 439 23.49 -15.15 36.34
N ILE A 440 22.26 -15.55 36.01
CA ILE A 440 21.64 -16.78 36.47
C ILE A 440 21.32 -17.66 35.26
N LYS A 441 21.70 -18.93 35.37
CA LYS A 441 21.55 -19.94 34.33
C LYS A 441 20.65 -21.06 34.84
N VAL A 442 19.99 -21.74 33.91
CA VAL A 442 19.27 -22.99 34.18
C VAL A 442 19.80 -24.05 33.25
N VAL A 443 20.11 -25.21 33.80
CA VAL A 443 20.65 -26.35 33.06
C VAL A 443 19.85 -27.61 33.36
N GLU A 444 19.68 -28.46 32.35
CA GLU A 444 19.22 -29.82 32.55
C GLU A 444 20.40 -30.67 33.05
N LEU A 445 20.29 -31.23 34.25
CA LEU A 445 21.40 -31.96 34.86
C LEU A 445 21.76 -33.20 34.06
N GLY A 446 20.81 -33.94 33.50
CA GLY A 446 21.10 -35.18 32.76
C GLY A 446 21.96 -34.96 31.50
N SER A 447 21.66 -33.92 30.73
CA SER A 447 22.35 -33.63 29.46
C SER A 447 23.45 -32.57 29.57
N GLY A 448 23.44 -31.75 30.62
CA GLY A 448 24.29 -30.56 30.73
C GLY A 448 23.86 -29.40 29.82
N LYS A 449 22.71 -29.51 29.15
CA LYS A 449 22.21 -28.48 28.23
C LYS A 449 21.72 -27.25 29.01
N VAL A 450 22.27 -26.08 28.70
CA VAL A 450 21.77 -24.80 29.22
C VAL A 450 20.42 -24.48 28.57
N LEU A 451 19.39 -24.37 29.39
CA LEU A 451 18.01 -24.08 28.98
C LEU A 451 17.71 -22.57 29.03
N TYR A 452 18.40 -21.84 29.90
CA TYR A 452 18.22 -20.41 30.12
C TYR A 452 19.51 -19.77 30.62
N SER A 453 19.76 -18.52 30.24
CA SER A 453 20.73 -17.63 30.86
C SER A 453 20.14 -16.22 30.85
N SER A 454 20.23 -15.51 31.98
CA SER A 454 19.75 -14.14 32.08
C SER A 454 20.67 -13.15 31.36
N GLY A 455 21.95 -13.52 31.19
CA GLY A 455 23.04 -12.58 30.98
C GLY A 455 23.20 -11.67 32.19
N THR A 456 24.11 -10.70 32.11
CA THR A 456 24.28 -9.71 33.19
C THR A 456 23.06 -8.79 33.27
N LYS A 457 22.29 -8.94 34.35
CA LYS A 457 21.15 -8.09 34.68
C LYS A 457 21.43 -7.28 35.93
N PHE A 458 20.69 -6.19 36.12
CA PHE A 458 20.82 -5.31 37.28
C PHE A 458 19.47 -5.11 37.95
N LYS A 459 19.47 -5.01 39.28
CA LYS A 459 18.31 -4.55 40.05
C LYS A 459 18.74 -3.62 41.17
N THR A 460 17.90 -2.63 41.44
CA THR A 460 18.12 -1.65 42.50
C THR A 460 17.00 -1.76 43.53
N ALA A 461 17.35 -1.64 44.81
CA ALA A 461 16.38 -1.50 45.89
C ALA A 461 16.81 -0.40 46.87
N LEU A 462 15.83 0.11 47.61
CA LEU A 462 15.96 1.12 48.66
C LEU A 462 15.71 0.47 50.02
N GLY A 463 16.41 0.94 51.05
CA GLY A 463 16.19 0.51 52.43
C GLY A 463 16.52 1.60 53.44
N SER A 464 15.92 1.51 54.64
CA SER A 464 16.17 2.42 55.77
C SER A 464 17.49 2.14 56.49
N ASN A 465 18.16 1.03 56.16
CA ASN A 465 19.53 0.73 56.54
C ASN A 465 20.22 -0.12 55.46
N LEU A 466 21.54 -0.11 55.45
CA LEU A 466 22.35 -0.80 54.43
C LEU A 466 22.00 -2.29 54.30
N ASN A 467 21.90 -3.03 55.41
CA ASN A 467 21.60 -4.46 55.39
C ASN A 467 20.23 -4.77 54.77
N SER A 468 19.21 -3.96 55.10
CA SER A 468 17.87 -4.09 54.53
C SER A 468 17.86 -3.79 53.02
N ALA A 469 18.59 -2.76 52.58
CA ALA A 469 18.71 -2.39 51.17
C ALA A 469 19.42 -3.48 50.37
N ILE A 470 20.51 -4.06 50.90
CA ILE A 470 21.25 -5.18 50.29
C ILE A 470 20.32 -6.39 50.13
N SER A 471 19.70 -6.85 51.21
CA SER A 471 18.83 -8.04 51.17
C SER A 471 17.61 -7.82 50.28
N ALA A 472 17.03 -6.61 50.26
CA ALA A 472 15.95 -6.27 49.33
C ALA A 472 16.42 -6.29 47.86
N ALA A 473 17.61 -5.77 47.55
CA ALA A 473 18.15 -5.73 46.19
C ALA A 473 18.39 -7.15 45.64
N PHE A 474 19.05 -8.01 46.41
CA PHE A 474 19.27 -9.42 46.03
C PHE A 474 17.96 -10.17 45.87
N LYS A 475 17.06 -10.07 46.86
CA LYS A 475 15.76 -10.73 46.80
C LYS A 475 14.95 -10.28 45.59
N GLN A 476 14.96 -8.98 45.27
CA GLN A 476 14.22 -8.45 44.12
C GLN A 476 14.85 -8.84 42.78
N PHE A 477 16.19 -8.91 42.71
CA PHE A 477 16.90 -9.49 41.57
C PHE A 477 16.48 -10.96 41.35
N GLY A 478 16.48 -11.77 42.41
CA GLY A 478 16.03 -13.17 42.36
C GLY A 478 14.58 -13.32 41.93
N LYS A 479 13.67 -12.48 42.44
CA LYS A 479 12.26 -12.47 42.01
C LYS A 479 12.12 -12.20 40.52
N GLU A 480 12.91 -11.27 39.97
CA GLU A 480 12.85 -10.95 38.55
C GLU A 480 13.39 -12.10 37.68
N ALA A 481 14.51 -12.71 38.09
CA ALA A 481 15.04 -13.91 37.45
C ALA A 481 14.03 -15.06 37.46
N GLY A 482 13.39 -15.33 38.61
CA GLY A 482 12.35 -16.37 38.74
C GLY A 482 11.15 -16.13 37.82
N LYS A 483 10.70 -14.86 37.67
CA LYS A 483 9.61 -14.52 36.73
C LYS A 483 10.01 -14.77 35.29
N LEU A 484 11.25 -14.46 34.90
CA LEU A 484 11.73 -14.70 33.54
C LEU A 484 11.81 -16.19 33.24
N MET A 485 12.35 -16.98 34.18
CA MET A 485 12.43 -18.44 34.07
C MET A 485 11.05 -19.08 33.92
N ALA A 486 10.09 -18.69 34.76
CA ALA A 486 8.74 -19.23 34.72
C ALA A 486 8.04 -19.04 33.35
N ASN A 487 8.43 -18.00 32.61
CA ASN A 487 7.86 -17.66 31.30
C ASN A 487 8.61 -18.26 30.10
N THR A 488 9.78 -18.87 30.33
CA THR A 488 10.70 -19.27 29.25
C THR A 488 11.20 -20.70 29.34
N LEU A 489 11.13 -21.33 30.53
CA LEU A 489 11.60 -22.70 30.69
C LEU A 489 10.67 -23.70 30.00
N PRO A 490 11.23 -24.71 29.30
CA PRO A 490 10.47 -25.75 28.63
C PRO A 490 9.83 -26.78 29.55
#